data_AF-A0A957SR97-F1
#
_entry.id   AF-A0A957SR97-F1
#
_cell.length_a   1.000
_cell.length_b   1.000
_cell.length_c   1.000
_cell.angle_alpha   90.00
_cell.angle_beta   90.00
_cell.angle_gamma   90.00
#
_symmetry.space_group_name_H-M   'P 1'
#
loop_
_entity.id
_entity.type
_entity.pdbx_description
1 polymer ?
#
loop_
_entity_poly.entity_id
_entity_poly.type
_entity_poly.pdbx_seq_one_letter_code
_entity_poly.pdbx_strand_id
1 'polypeptide(L)' 'EEVLDEGLCFGWSESMRRGYDKVSYLQRFTPRKSPGTQSARNLARAKALTDEGKMKPAGLSALGL' A
#
# COMPACT_ATOMS: atom_id res chain seq x y z
N GLU A 1 -0.49 9.59 4.69
CA GLU A 1 -1.33 8.86 3.72
C GLU A 1 -0.67 8.78 2.35
N GLU A 2 -0.05 9.84 1.85
CA GLU A 2 0.68 9.85 0.56
C GLU A 2 1.64 8.66 0.35
N VAL A 3 2.47 8.30 1.34
CA VAL A 3 3.41 7.16 1.18
C VAL A 3 2.69 5.81 1.05
N LEU A 4 1.55 5.64 1.72
CA LEU A 4 0.73 4.44 1.57
C LEU A 4 0.14 4.39 0.16
N ASP A 5 -0.44 5.49 -0.30
CA ASP A 5 -1.05 5.56 -1.62
C ASP A 5 -0.03 5.29 -2.73
N GLU A 6 1.16 5.89 -2.63
CA GLU A 6 2.26 5.62 -3.56
C GLU A 6 2.66 4.14 -3.50
N GLY A 7 2.75 3.59 -2.28
CA GLY A 7 2.95 2.17 -2.09
C GLY A 7 1.89 1.32 -2.82
N LEU A 8 0.60 1.63 -2.65
CA LEU A 8 -0.49 0.92 -3.30
C LEU A 8 -0.39 1.03 -4.84
N CYS A 9 -0.15 2.23 -5.37
CA CYS A 9 -0.02 2.49 -6.80
C CYS A 9 1.08 1.64 -7.45
N PHE A 10 2.18 1.40 -6.76
CA PHE A 10 3.32 0.62 -7.28
C PHE A 10 3.36 -0.83 -6.79
N GLY A 11 2.36 -1.29 -6.02
CA GLY A 11 2.26 -2.69 -5.58
C GLY A 11 3.03 -3.02 -4.30
N TRP A 12 3.32 -2.03 -3.47
CA TRP A 12 3.98 -2.15 -2.17
C TRP A 12 2.99 -2.08 -1.02
N SER A 13 3.35 -2.73 0.09
CA SER A 13 2.56 -2.77 1.33
C SER A 13 3.39 -2.32 2.52
N GLU A 14 2.74 -1.65 3.45
CA GLU A 14 3.29 -1.35 4.78
C GLU A 14 3.22 -2.62 5.65
N SER A 15 4.29 -3.42 5.65
CA SER A 15 4.29 -4.75 6.31
C SER A 15 4.52 -4.70 7.81
N MET A 16 5.28 -3.72 8.31
CA MET A 16 5.59 -3.65 9.73
C MET A 16 5.88 -2.23 10.18
N ARG A 17 5.32 -1.87 11.33
CA ARG A 17 5.61 -0.64 12.05
C ARG A 17 6.37 -0.97 13.33
N ARG A 18 7.46 -0.26 13.59
CA ARG A 18 8.27 -0.42 14.81
C ARG A 18 8.53 0.95 15.41
N GLY A 19 8.36 1.10 16.73
CA GLY A 19 8.77 2.32 17.43
C GLY A 19 10.28 2.56 17.27
N TYR A 20 10.67 3.81 17.00
CA TYR A 20 12.08 4.19 16.87
C TYR A 20 12.54 4.98 18.10
N ASP A 21 11.81 6.04 18.42
CA ASP A 21 12.06 6.89 19.58
C ASP A 21 10.73 7.35 20.22
N LYS A 22 10.78 8.37 21.10
CA LYS A 22 9.62 8.89 21.85
C LYS A 22 8.56 9.56 20.96
N VAL A 23 8.91 9.98 19.74
CA VAL A 23 8.05 10.75 18.84
C VAL A 23 7.99 10.18 17.42
N SER A 24 8.78 9.16 17.11
CA SER A 24 8.90 8.63 15.76
C SER A 24 8.89 7.09 15.70
N TYR A 25 8.64 6.59 14.50
CA TYR A 25 8.56 5.16 14.20
C TYR A 25 9.15 4.86 12.84
N LEU A 26 9.60 3.62 12.66
CA LEU A 26 10.01 3.08 11.38
C LEU A 26 8.84 2.35 10.74
N GLN A 27 8.58 2.67 9.48
CA GLN A 27 7.61 1.98 8.65
C GLN A 27 8.35 1.21 7.55
N ARG A 28 8.20 -0.11 7.53
CA ARG A 28 8.75 -0.94 6.45
C ARG A 28 7.75 -1.07 5.33
N PHE A 29 8.21 -0.79 4.12
CA PHE A 29 7.50 -1.06 2.88
C PHE A 29 8.13 -2.26 2.17
N THR A 30 7.28 -3.16 1.68
CA THR A 30 7.72 -4.36 0.96
C THR A 30 6.88 -4.56 -0.29
N PRO A 31 7.48 -4.93 -1.44
CA PRO A 31 6.74 -5.32 -2.63
C PRO A 31 5.78 -6.48 -2.30
N ARG A 32 4.52 -6.40 -2.73
CA ARG A 32 3.59 -7.52 -2.63
C ARG A 32 3.92 -8.53 -3.72
N LYS A 33 4.09 -9.80 -3.33
CA LYS A 33 4.31 -10.93 -4.25
C LYS A 33 3.02 -11.63 -4.65
N SER A 34 1.96 -11.45 -3.87
CA SER A 34 0.62 -11.99 -4.16
C SER A 34 -0.44 -11.06 -3.56
N PRO A 35 -1.70 -11.11 -4.05
CA PRO A 35 -2.80 -10.30 -3.53
C PRO A 35 -3.01 -10.46 -2.02
N GLY A 36 -2.80 -11.68 -1.51
CA GLY A 36 -2.83 -12.00 -0.08
C GLY A 36 -4.11 -11.53 0.62
N THR A 37 -4.05 -11.44 1.96
CA THR A 37 -5.13 -10.81 2.74
C THR A 37 -4.99 -9.28 2.65
N GLN A 38 -5.98 -8.64 2.04
CA GLN A 38 -6.06 -7.19 1.93
C GLN A 38 -6.86 -6.61 3.10
N SER A 39 -6.39 -5.51 3.69
CA SER A 39 -7.23 -4.78 4.65
C SER A 39 -8.33 -4.03 3.91
N ALA A 40 -9.51 -3.90 4.53
CA ALA A 40 -10.62 -3.12 3.97
C ALA A 40 -10.20 -1.66 3.66
N ARG A 41 -9.31 -1.09 4.48
CA ARG A 41 -8.72 0.24 4.25
C ARG A 41 -7.93 0.29 2.95
N ASN A 42 -7.03 -0.67 2.71
CA ASN A 42 -6.18 -0.67 1.52
C ASN A 42 -7.00 -0.88 0.25
N LEU A 43 -8.05 -1.71 0.29
CA LEU A 43 -8.98 -1.86 -0.83
C LEU A 43 -9.75 -0.58 -1.13
N ALA A 44 -10.26 0.10 -0.09
CA ALA A 44 -10.96 1.36 -0.26
C ALA A 44 -10.06 2.43 -0.89
N ARG A 45 -8.80 2.53 -0.44
CA ARG A 45 -7.81 3.45 -1.00
C ARG A 45 -7.43 3.08 -2.43
N ALA A 46 -7.16 1.81 -2.69
CA ALA A 46 -6.85 1.33 -4.04
C ALA A 46 -7.99 1.64 -5.01
N LYS A 47 -9.25 1.47 -4.60
CA LYS A 47 -10.41 1.83 -5.41
C LYS A 47 -10.41 3.32 -5.75
N ALA A 48 -10.26 4.20 -4.75
CA ALA A 48 -10.19 5.64 -4.99
C ALA A 48 -9.03 6.01 -5.94
N LEU A 49 -7.85 5.42 -5.74
CA LEU A 49 -6.68 5.65 -6.61
C LEU A 49 -6.88 5.13 -8.03
N THR A 50 -7.65 4.05 -8.21
CA THR A 50 -8.06 3.55 -9.53
C THR A 50 -9.01 4.54 -10.20
N ASP A 51 -10.03 5.02 -9.48
CA ASP A 51 -11.01 6.00 -9.98
C ASP A 51 -10.32 7.31 -10.38
N GLU A 52 -9.23 7.68 -9.67
CA GLU A 52 -8.38 8.84 -9.99
C GLU A 52 -7.35 8.57 -11.11
N GLY A 53 -7.25 7.36 -11.64
CA GLY A 53 -6.29 6.99 -12.70
C GLY A 53 -4.83 6.96 -12.25
N LYS A 54 -4.56 6.90 -10.94
CA LYS A 54 -3.20 6.95 -10.36
C LYS A 54 -2.51 5.58 -10.32
N MET A 55 -3.30 4.51 -10.22
CA MET A 55 -2.80 3.14 -10.11
C MET A 55 -1.90 2.74 -11.29
N LYS A 56 -0.81 2.03 -11.00
CA LYS A 56 0.08 1.46 -12.03
C LYS A 56 -0.22 -0.03 -12.24
N PRO A 57 0.18 -0.61 -13.38
CA PRO A 57 -0.03 -2.04 -13.65
C PRO A 57 0.52 -2.96 -12.55
N ALA A 58 1.67 -2.59 -11.95
CA ALA A 58 2.24 -3.31 -10.82
C ALA A 58 1.35 -3.26 -9.58
N GLY A 59 0.73 -2.11 -9.28
CA GLY A 59 -0.23 -1.95 -8.18
C GLY A 59 -1.50 -2.78 -8.38
N LEU A 60 -2.07 -2.74 -9.58
CA LEU A 60 -3.26 -3.52 -9.94
C LEU A 60 -3.00 -5.03 -9.80
N SER A 61 -1.91 -5.51 -10.42
CA SER A 61 -1.49 -6.92 -10.33
C SER A 61 -1.22 -7.36 -8.88
N ALA A 62 -0.54 -6.52 -8.10
CA ALA A 62 -0.25 -6.78 -6.69
C ALA A 62 -1.50 -6.82 -5.78
N LEU A 63 -2.61 -6.22 -6.21
CA LEU A 63 -3.87 -6.18 -5.49
C LEU A 63 -4.93 -7.14 -6.06
N GLY A 64 -4.68 -7.73 -7.23
CA GLY A 64 -5.66 -8.54 -7.95
C GLY A 64 -6.83 -7.73 -8.48
N LEU A 65 -6.59 -6.46 -8.83
CA LEU A 65 -7.56 -5.51 -9.38
C LEU A 65 -7.45 -5.40 -10.90
#